data_AF-A0A917RXF9-F1
#
_entry.id   AF-A0A917RXF9-F1
#
_cell.length_a   1.000
_cell.length_b   1.000
_cell.length_c   1.000
_cell.angle_alpha   90.00
_cell.angle_beta   90.00
_cell.angle_gamma   90.00
#
_symmetry.space_group_name_H-M   'P 1'
#
loop_
_entity.id
_entity.type
_entity.pdbx_description
1 polymer ?
#
loop_
_entity_poly.entity_id
_entity_poly.type
_entity_poly.pdbx_seq_one_letter_code
_entity_poly.pdbx_strand_id
1 'polypeptide(L)' 'MTDADDHLAAIRTARGHYVEARTALFDAIRAALAADVGPSAIARAAEFSREYIAKIRDGKGPKGV' A
#
# COMPACT_ATOMS: atom_id res chain seq x y z
N MET A 1 5.61 -19.63 27.08
CA MET A 1 5.16 -18.97 25.85
C MET A 1 4.45 -20.05 25.05
N THR A 2 3.18 -19.87 24.73
CA THR A 2 2.41 -20.89 24.01
C THR A 2 2.63 -20.73 22.50
N ASP A 3 2.45 -21.80 21.73
CA ASP A 3 2.54 -21.79 20.26
C ASP A 3 1.61 -20.73 19.63
N ALA A 4 0.46 -20.47 20.27
CA ALA A 4 -0.45 -19.40 19.89
C ALA A 4 0.14 -17.98 20.08
N ASP A 5 0.90 -17.74 21.14
CA ASP A 5 1.54 -16.45 21.39
C ASP A 5 2.62 -16.15 20.33
N ASP A 6 3.37 -17.18 19.93
CA ASP A 6 4.41 -17.10 18.91
C ASP A 6 3.83 -16.82 17.52
N HIS A 7 2.73 -17.49 17.16
CA HIS A 7 1.99 -17.19 15.92
C HIS A 7 1.44 -15.77 15.90
N LEU A 8 0.87 -15.28 17.01
CA LEU A 8 0.39 -13.90 17.09
C LEU A 8 1.52 -12.87 17.00
N ALA A 9 2.68 -13.16 17.60
CA ALA A 9 3.87 -12.30 17.46
C ALA A 9 4.38 -12.25 16.01
N ALA A 10 4.39 -13.39 15.31
CA ALA A 10 4.74 -13.46 13.89
C ALA A 10 3.79 -12.62 13.02
N ILE A 11 2.47 -12.68 13.28
CA ILE A 11 1.47 -11.87 12.57
C ILE A 11 1.72 -10.37 12.80
N ARG A 12 1.98 -9.94 14.04
CA ARG A 12 2.26 -8.52 14.34
C ARG A 12 3.52 -8.04 13.63
N THR A 13 4.55 -8.87 13.56
CA THR A 13 5.79 -8.57 12.83
C THR A 13 5.52 -8.43 11.32
N ALA A 14 4.83 -9.40 10.73
CA ALA A 14 4.45 -9.36 9.32
C ALA A 14 3.56 -8.14 8.98
N ARG A 15 2.69 -7.74 9.91
CA ARG A 15 1.88 -6.52 9.78
C ARG A 15 2.76 -5.27 9.68
N GLY A 16 3.84 -5.18 10.47
CA GLY A 16 4.82 -4.10 10.38
C GLY A 16 5.43 -4.00 8.98
N HIS A 17 5.99 -5.11 8.48
CA HIS A 17 6.57 -5.18 7.13
C HIS A 17 5.55 -4.82 6.04
N TYR A 18 4.30 -5.26 6.18
CA TYR A 18 3.24 -4.92 5.24
C TYR A 18 2.94 -3.41 5.24
N VAL A 19 2.88 -2.76 6.40
CA VAL A 19 2.63 -1.32 6.50
C VAL A 19 3.76 -0.52 5.87
N GLU A 20 5.00 -0.91 6.11
CA GLU A 20 6.18 -0.28 5.50
C GLU A 20 6.17 -0.42 3.98
N ALA A 21 6.02 -1.64 3.46
CA ALA A 21 5.98 -1.91 2.03
C ALA A 21 4.81 -1.19 1.33
N ARG A 22 3.63 -1.18 1.96
CA ARG A 22 2.45 -0.45 1.44
C ARG A 22 2.72 1.05 1.38
N THR A 23 3.37 1.61 2.40
CA THR A 23 3.68 3.04 2.45
C THR A 23 4.65 3.41 1.33
N ALA A 24 5.74 2.64 1.16
CA ALA A 24 6.69 2.84 0.07
C ALA A 24 6.05 2.75 -1.32
N LEU A 25 5.16 1.78 -1.55
CA LEU A 25 4.42 1.67 -2.81
C LEU A 25 3.53 2.90 -3.06
N PHE A 26 2.83 3.38 -2.05
CA PHE A 26 1.92 4.53 -2.20
C PHE A 26 2.68 5.83 -2.44
N ASP A 27 3.85 6.00 -1.83
CA ASP A 27 4.71 7.14 -2.09
C ASP A 27 5.28 7.12 -3.51
N ALA A 28 5.66 5.94 -4.02
CA ALA A 28 6.05 5.78 -5.43
C ALA A 28 4.89 6.12 -6.40
N ILE A 29 3.66 5.69 -6.09
CA ILE A 29 2.46 6.04 -6.87
C ILE A 29 2.23 7.55 -6.87
N ARG A 30 2.35 8.22 -5.71
CA ARG A 30 2.21 9.68 -5.59
C ARG A 30 3.30 10.42 -6.35
N ALA A 31 4.55 9.95 -6.30
CA ALA A 31 5.64 10.53 -7.07
C ALA A 31 5.40 10.41 -8.58
N ALA A 32 4.92 9.26 -9.06
CA ALA A 32 4.55 9.08 -10.46
C ALA A 32 3.40 10.01 -10.89
N LEU A 33 2.37 10.17 -10.04
CA LEU A 33 1.30 11.14 -10.27
C LEU A 33 1.81 12.58 -10.34
N ALA A 34 2.76 12.96 -9.47
CA ALA A 34 3.38 14.27 -9.47
C ALA A 34 4.29 14.53 -10.69
N ALA A 35 4.77 13.45 -11.33
CA ALA A 35 5.51 13.49 -12.59
C ALA A 35 4.59 13.36 -13.83
N ASP A 36 3.30 13.65 -13.68
CA ASP A 36 2.27 13.60 -14.73
C ASP A 36 2.11 12.22 -15.42
N VAL A 37 2.54 11.13 -14.78
CA VAL A 37 2.29 9.78 -15.30
C VAL A 37 0.80 9.46 -15.21
N GLY A 38 0.22 9.07 -16.34
CA GLY A 38 -1.22 8.81 -16.46
C GLY A 38 -1.72 7.71 -15.49
N PRO A 39 -2.86 7.91 -14.82
CA PRO A 39 -3.39 6.96 -13.82
C PRO A 39 -3.56 5.52 -14.33
N SER A 40 -3.87 5.32 -15.61
CA SER A 40 -4.00 3.97 -16.20
C SER A 40 -2.67 3.23 -16.31
N ALA A 41 -1.57 3.94 -16.59
CA ALA A 41 -0.23 3.34 -16.65
C ALA A 41 0.24 2.92 -15.26
N ILE A 42 0.02 3.79 -14.27
CA ILE A 42 0.31 3.50 -12.86
C ILE A 42 -0.53 2.31 -12.37
N ALA A 43 -1.82 2.29 -12.68
CA ALA A 43 -2.73 1.21 -12.31
C ALA A 43 -2.23 -0.15 -12.85
N ARG A 44 -1.80 -0.20 -14.11
CA ARG A 44 -1.23 -1.41 -14.71
C ARG A 44 0.08 -1.84 -14.06
N ALA A 45 0.96 -0.90 -13.73
CA ALA A 45 2.25 -1.20 -13.11
C ALA A 45 2.11 -1.66 -11.64
N ALA A 46 1.14 -1.10 -10.91
CA ALA A 46 0.88 -1.42 -9.51
C ALA A 46 -0.16 -2.54 -9.31
N GLU A 47 -0.65 -3.14 -10.40
CA GLU A 47 -1.71 -4.16 -10.40
C GLU A 47 -2.99 -3.72 -9.65
N PHE A 48 -3.35 -2.45 -9.81
CA PHE A 48 -4.54 -1.85 -9.21
C PHE A 48 -5.53 -1.39 -10.29
N SER A 49 -6.75 -1.07 -9.84
CA SER A 49 -7.71 -0.37 -10.70
C SER A 49 -7.34 1.12 -10.82
N ARG A 50 -7.75 1.75 -11.93
CA ARG A 50 -7.56 3.20 -12.12
C ARG A 50 -8.28 4.01 -11.03
N GLU A 51 -9.48 3.59 -10.65
CA GLU A 51 -10.28 4.21 -9.58
C GLU A 51 -9.53 4.14 -8.24
N TYR A 52 -8.79 3.06 -8.01
CA TYR A 52 -8.00 2.91 -6.80
C TYR A 52 -6.79 3.85 -6.79
N ILE A 53 -6.11 4.05 -7.92
CA ILE A 53 -5.07 5.09 -8.05
C ILE A 53 -5.64 6.49 -7.77
N ALA A 54 -6.85 6.79 -8.27
CA ALA A 54 -7.52 8.07 -7.99
C ALA A 54 -7.81 8.26 -6.49
N LYS A 55 -8.21 7.20 -5.78
CA LYS A 55 -8.38 7.26 -4.31
C LYS A 55 -7.06 7.55 -3.58
N ILE A 56 -5.95 6.94 -4.02
CA ILE A 56 -4.62 7.19 -3.45
C ILE A 56 -4.19 8.65 -3.66
N ARG A 57 -4.41 9.19 -4.86
CA ARG A 57 -4.18 10.61 -5.19
C ARG A 57 -4.97 11.54 -4.26
N ASP A 58 -6.24 11.25 -4.02
CA ASP A 58 -7.15 12.09 -3.24
C ASP A 58 -6.94 11.95 -1.71
N GLY A 59 -5.91 11.22 -1.27
CA GLY A 59 -5.66 10.93 0.15
C GLY A 59 -6.71 10.01 0.79
N LYS A 60 -7.57 9.39 -0.03
CA LYS A 60 -8.62 8.43 0.36
C LYS A 60 -8.20 6.98 0.13
N GLY A 61 -6.91 6.73 -0.16
CA GLY A 61 -6.34 5.37 -0.10
C GLY A 61 -6.60 4.75 1.27
N PRO A 62 -6.54 3.41 1.41
CA PRO A 62 -6.91 2.74 2.65
C PRO A 62 -6.16 3.37 3.82
N LYS A 63 -6.91 4.09 4.67
CA LYS A 63 -6.43 4.46 5.98
C LYS A 63 -6.15 3.14 6.69
N GLY A 64 -4.91 2.96 7.13
CA GLY A 64 -4.56 1.80 7.93
C GLY A 64 -5.55 1.69 9.08
N VAL A 65 -6.31 0.60 9.11
CA VAL A 65 -6.82 0.04 10.35
C VAL A 65 -5.65 -0.45 11.20
#